data_AF-A0A967K2U4-F1
#
_entry.id   AF-A0A967K2U4-F1
#
_cell.length_a   1.000
_cell.length_b   1.000
_cell.length_c   1.000
_cell.angle_alpha   90.00
_cell.angle_beta   90.00
_cell.angle_gamma   90.00
#
_symmetry.space_group_name_H-M   'P 1'
#
loop_
_entity.id
_entity.type
_entity.pdbx_description
1 polymer ?
#
loop_
_entity_poly.entity_id
_entity_poly.type
_entity_poly.pdbx_seq_one_letter_code
_entity_poly.pdbx_strand_id
1 'polypeptide(L)' 'MPTLTMPSAPGFSASRFGLIANTQTFRSPLDGTVQTLELTGARWQANYELPPMRRDEAAAWTA' A
#
# COMPACT_ATOMS: atom_id res chain seq x y z
N MET A 1 -20.78 -1.15 -16.48
CA MET A 1 -19.43 -1.21 -15.88
C MET A 1 -19.39 -2.45 -15.01
N PRO A 2 -18.58 -3.48 -15.33
CA PRO A 2 -18.45 -4.64 -14.47
C PRO A 2 -17.72 -4.26 -13.18
N THR A 3 -18.24 -4.68 -12.03
CA THR A 3 -17.60 -4.50 -10.73
C THR A 3 -16.49 -5.54 -10.58
N LEU A 4 -15.24 -5.10 -10.43
CA LEU A 4 -14.16 -5.98 -10.00
C LEU A 4 -14.32 -6.24 -8.50
N THR A 5 -14.61 -7.49 -8.14
CA THR A 5 -14.73 -7.91 -6.74
C THR A 5 -13.53 -8.77 -6.36
N MET A 6 -12.96 -8.51 -5.17
CA MET A 6 -11.99 -9.43 -4.59
C MET A 6 -12.72 -10.66 -4.03
N PRO A 7 -12.12 -11.86 -4.12
CA PRO A 7 -12.62 -13.04 -3.42
C PRO A 7 -12.61 -12.83 -1.91
N SER A 8 -13.53 -13.49 -1.19
CA SER A 8 -13.63 -13.43 0.26
C SER A 8 -12.95 -14.60 0.98
N ALA A 9 -12.57 -15.66 0.24
CA ALA A 9 -11.99 -16.87 0.79
C ALA A 9 -10.83 -17.41 -0.08
N PRO A 10 -9.74 -17.89 0.52
CA PRO A 10 -9.35 -17.58 1.90
C PRO A 10 -9.10 -16.07 2.06
N GLY A 11 -9.49 -15.50 3.21
CA GLY A 11 -9.26 -14.07 3.49
C GLY A 11 -7.78 -13.73 3.66
N PHE A 12 -7.46 -12.43 3.70
CA PHE A 12 -6.10 -11.96 3.93
C PHE A 12 -5.61 -12.35 5.33
N SER A 13 -4.38 -12.86 5.43
CA SER A 13 -3.70 -13.07 6.71
C SER A 13 -3.17 -11.75 7.28
N ALA A 14 -2.77 -10.83 6.39
CA ALA A 14 -2.41 -9.47 6.74
C ALA A 14 -2.79 -8.50 5.62
N SER A 15 -3.13 -7.27 6.00
CA SER A 15 -3.43 -6.19 5.06
C SER A 15 -2.85 -4.89 5.57
N ARG A 16 -2.13 -4.17 4.70
CA ARG A 16 -1.62 -2.83 4.97
C ARG A 16 -2.07 -1.89 3.87
N PHE A 17 -2.86 -0.90 4.25
CA PHE A 17 -3.28 0.19 3.37
C PHE A 17 -2.67 1.50 3.87
N GLY A 18 -2.21 2.35 2.96
CA GLY A 18 -1.64 3.62 3.35
C GLY A 18 -1.28 4.52 2.18
N LEU A 19 -0.93 5.75 2.52
CA LEU A 19 -0.42 6.73 1.59
C LEU A 19 1.10 6.77 1.68
N ILE A 20 1.77 6.61 0.54
CA ILE A 20 3.18 6.95 0.42
C ILE A 20 3.23 8.43 0.03
N ALA A 21 3.50 9.28 1.02
CA ALA A 21 3.71 10.72 0.80
C ALA A 21 5.07 10.96 0.16
N ASN A 22 5.14 11.88 -0.80
CA ASN A 22 6.39 12.34 -1.37
C ASN A 22 6.78 13.64 -0.68
N THR A 23 7.59 13.57 0.37
CA THR A 23 8.00 14.74 1.15
C THR A 23 9.51 14.88 1.17
N GLN A 24 10.01 16.10 1.05
CA GLN A 24 11.42 16.43 1.21
C GLN A 24 11.64 17.22 2.49
N THR A 25 12.64 16.84 3.27
CA THR A 25 13.01 17.57 4.50
C THR A 25 14.39 18.18 4.32
N PHE A 26 14.49 19.49 4.59
CA PHE A 26 15.74 20.24 4.62
C PHE A 26 16.00 20.73 6.04
N ARG A 27 17.22 20.52 6.54
CA ARG A 27 17.69 21.08 7.81
C ARG A 27 18.77 22.12 7.52
N SER A 28 18.53 23.35 7.97
CA SER A 28 19.48 24.44 7.84
C SER A 28 20.74 24.18 8.70
N PRO A 29 21.95 24.31 8.12
CA PRO A 29 23.19 24.15 8.86
C PRO A 29 23.55 25.39 9.71
N LEU A 30 22.85 26.51 9.55
CA LEU A 30 23.18 27.78 10.23
C LEU A 30 22.48 27.92 11.59
N ASP A 31 21.22 27.49 11.68
CA ASP A 31 20.33 27.69 12.83
C ASP A 31 19.59 26.40 13.26
N GLY A 32 19.74 25.31 12.51
CA GLY A 32 19.10 24.03 12.81
C GLY A 32 17.61 23.96 12.47
N THR A 33 17.04 25.01 11.86
CA THR A 33 15.63 25.04 11.45
C THR A 33 15.35 23.92 10.43
N VAL A 34 14.23 23.22 10.61
CA VAL A 34 13.79 22.13 9.73
C VAL A 34 12.57 22.58 8.92
N GLN A 35 12.64 22.40 7.61
CA GLN A 35 11.54 22.64 6.69
C GLN A 35 11.17 21.34 5.99
N THR A 36 9.88 21.03 5.93
CA THR A 36 9.34 19.89 5.19
C THR A 36 8.43 20.39 4.08
N LEU A 37 8.71 19.98 2.86
CA LEU A 37 7.92 20.32 1.67
C LEU A 37 7.23 19.06 1.14
N GLU A 38 5.95 19.18 0.81
CA GLU A 38 5.22 18.15 0.09
C GLU A 38 5.46 18.31 -1.42
N LEU A 39 5.90 17.24 -2.06
CA LEU A 39 6.12 17.13 -3.49
C LEU A 39 4.95 16.39 -4.13
N THR A 40 4.74 16.61 -5.42
CA THR A 40 3.73 15.89 -6.19
C THR A 40 4.07 14.40 -6.31
N GLY A 41 3.07 13.57 -6.58
CA GLY A 41 3.25 12.13 -6.79
C GLY A 41 3.06 11.26 -5.55
N ALA A 42 2.39 11.76 -4.51
CA ALA A 42 1.87 10.90 -3.46
C ALA A 42 0.98 9.80 -4.05
N ARG A 43 1.10 8.58 -3.53
CA ARG A 43 0.38 7.42 -4.07
C ARG A 43 -0.21 6.56 -2.97
N TRP A 44 -1.43 6.09 -3.20
CA TRP A 44 -2.03 5.06 -2.36
C TRP A 44 -1.35 3.72 -2.63
N GLN A 45 -1.05 3.00 -1.56
CA GLN A 45 -0.52 1.65 -1.61
C GLN A 45 -1.41 0.73 -0.77
N ALA A 46 -1.64 -0.45 -1.31
CA ALA A 46 -2.25 -1.56 -0.60
C ALA A 46 -1.36 -2.79 -0.76
N ASN A 47 -0.97 -3.40 0.35
CA ASN A 47 -0.27 -4.67 0.41
C ASN A 47 -1.15 -5.67 1.12
N TYR A 48 -1.34 -6.84 0.52
CA TYR A 48 -2.14 -7.92 1.07
C TYR A 48 -1.31 -9.20 1.08
N GLU A 49 -1.38 -9.93 2.18
CA GLU A 49 -0.78 -11.25 2.32
C GLU A 49 -1.89 -12.29 2.36
N LEU A 50 -1.72 -13.33 1.55
CA LEU A 50 -2.62 -14.47 1.51
C LEU A 50 -1.99 -15.62 2.30
N PRO A 51 -2.81 -16.40 3.04
CA PRO A 51 -2.30 -17.58 3.73
C PRO A 51 -1.86 -18.66 2.73
N PRO A 52 -0.99 -19.60 3.14
CA PRO A 52 -0.75 -20.81 2.37
C PRO A 52 -2.07 -21.52 2.09
N MET A 53 -2.34 -21.83 0.83
CA MET A 53 -3.60 -22.44 0.39
C MET A 53 -3.34 -23.51 -0.65
N ARG A 54 -4.29 -24.43 -0.80
CA ARG A 54 -4.24 -25.45 -1.85
C ARG A 54 -4.59 -24.82 -3.21
N ARG A 55 -4.25 -25.51 -4.31
CA ARG A 55 -4.37 -24.93 -5.67
C ARG A 55 -5.81 -24.68 -6.08
N ASP A 56 -6.74 -25.51 -5.62
CA ASP A 56 -8.18 -25.36 -5.76
C ASP A 56 -8.69 -24.08 -5.09
N GLU A 57 -8.21 -23.76 -3.88
CA GLU A 57 -8.54 -22.52 -3.17
C GLU A 57 -7.90 -21.28 -3.83
N ALA A 58 -6.68 -21.43 -4.34
CA ALA A 58 -5.96 -20.37 -5.05
C ALA A 58 -6.61 -19.99 -6.40
N ALA A 59 -7.44 -20.86 -6.98
CA ALA A 59 -8.07 -20.61 -8.27
C ALA A 59 -8.94 -19.35 -8.26
N ALA A 60 -9.56 -19.00 -7.12
CA ALA A 60 -10.35 -17.78 -6.99
C ALA A 60 -9.48 -16.50 -7.04
N TRP A 61 -8.21 -16.60 -6.66
CA TRP A 61 -7.26 -15.48 -6.58
C TRP A 61 -6.37 -15.35 -7.83
N THR A 62 -6.25 -16.41 -8.62
CA THR A 62 -5.51 -16.41 -9.89
C THR A 62 -6.50 -16.49 -11.04
N ALA A 63 -6.86 -15.34 -11.61
CA ALA A 63 -7.66 -15.25 -12.84
C ALA A 63 -6.82 -15.57 -14.08
#